data_AF-A0A847TZZ5-F1
#
_entry.id   AF-A0A847TZZ5-F1
#
_cell.length_a   1.000
_cell.length_b   1.000
_cell.length_c   1.000
_cell.angle_alpha   90.00
_cell.angle_beta   90.00
_cell.angle_gamma   90.00
#
_symmetry.space_group_name_H-M   'P 1'
#
loop_
_entity.id
_entity.type
_entity.pdbx_description
1 polymer ?
#
loop_
_entity_poly.entity_id
_entity_poly.type
_entity_poly.pdbx_seq_one_letter_code
_entity_poly.pdbx_strand_id
1 'polypeptide(L)'
;MDADGTTETVVAEPDGSEPSQPRALIHKKILDTAQSNPTAATAEIATEVSGASVELVEQVLQEYGDPAAEDDQSTESDEQDAVGDATSQPEDDEAEPRLSAETDPSEDGEVVDLSALDEKQRETLRAIHRQPTATQAEIADTLDVSRATIPKRVNDIPGFDWPSRQAFVETLFETDPGSDDDLTAIEESLTESLEEVTARIETIERQLQTTTPATNDVHVEPELLHKVVHACMDAEYVSRDEELQLLRQLLPDTTDE
;
A
#
# COMPACT_ATOMS: atom_id res chain seq x y z
N MET A 1 -17.12 -85.17 -25.71
CA MET A 1 -17.38 -84.66 -27.07
C MET A 1 -18.73 -83.96 -27.01
N ASP A 2 -18.84 -82.87 -26.26
CA ASP A 2 -18.28 -81.53 -26.50
C ASP A 2 -18.88 -80.90 -27.76
N ALA A 3 -19.85 -80.02 -27.57
CA ALA A 3 -19.77 -78.60 -27.93
C ALA A 3 -21.18 -78.00 -27.98
N ASP A 4 -21.58 -77.30 -26.92
CA ASP A 4 -22.30 -76.04 -27.08
C ASP A 4 -21.91 -75.11 -25.93
N GLY A 5 -21.62 -73.86 -26.25
CA GLY A 5 -20.96 -72.93 -25.35
C GLY A 5 -20.85 -71.55 -25.99
N THR A 6 -22.01 -70.90 -26.06
CA THR A 6 -22.26 -69.52 -26.44
C THR A 6 -21.25 -68.51 -25.91
N THR A 7 -20.88 -67.58 -26.79
CA THR A 7 -20.08 -66.37 -26.58
C THR A 7 -20.72 -65.42 -25.57
N GLU A 8 -20.04 -65.14 -24.45
CA GLU A 8 -20.29 -63.97 -23.62
C GLU A 8 -19.00 -63.16 -23.54
N THR A 9 -18.86 -62.23 -24.49
CA THR A 9 -17.85 -61.18 -24.45
C THR A 9 -18.22 -60.23 -23.32
N VAL A 10 -17.61 -60.44 -22.15
CA VAL A 10 -17.61 -59.50 -21.04
C VAL A 10 -16.89 -58.24 -21.49
N VAL A 11 -17.66 -57.19 -21.72
CA VAL A 11 -17.20 -55.81 -21.85
C VAL A 11 -16.56 -55.43 -20.52
N ALA A 12 -15.26 -55.15 -20.56
CA ALA A 12 -14.55 -54.55 -19.44
C ALA A 12 -15.03 -53.11 -19.28
N GLU A 13 -15.83 -52.85 -18.26
CA GLU A 13 -16.06 -51.51 -17.71
C GLU A 13 -14.82 -51.07 -16.94
N PRO A 14 -14.22 -49.90 -17.22
CA PRO A 14 -13.32 -49.24 -16.30
C PRO A 14 -14.04 -48.03 -15.72
N ASP A 15 -14.98 -48.23 -14.81
CA ASP A 15 -15.52 -47.13 -14.01
C ASP A 15 -15.23 -47.38 -12.53
N GLY A 16 -13.94 -47.31 -12.23
CA GLY A 16 -13.44 -47.11 -10.88
C GLY A 16 -13.13 -45.63 -10.72
N SER A 17 -14.17 -44.82 -10.49
CA SER A 17 -14.03 -43.42 -10.07
C SER A 17 -13.13 -43.35 -8.83
N GLU A 18 -11.85 -43.02 -9.05
CA GLU A 18 -10.90 -42.72 -7.98
C GLU A 18 -11.40 -41.51 -7.17
N PRO A 19 -11.15 -41.47 -5.85
CA PRO A 19 -11.53 -40.32 -5.03
C PRO A 19 -10.87 -39.08 -5.62
N SER A 20 -11.68 -38.19 -6.22
CA SER A 20 -11.19 -36.98 -6.88
C SER A 20 -10.37 -36.18 -5.88
N GLN A 21 -9.04 -36.29 -6.01
CA GLN A 21 -8.13 -35.48 -5.24
C GLN A 21 -8.47 -34.01 -5.55
N PRO A 22 -8.44 -33.12 -4.55
CA PRO A 22 -8.71 -31.71 -4.78
C PRO A 22 -7.78 -31.19 -5.88
N ARG A 23 -8.34 -30.51 -6.89
CA ARG A 23 -7.65 -30.10 -8.13
C ARG A 23 -6.30 -29.40 -7.88
N ALA A 24 -6.20 -28.66 -6.78
CA ALA A 24 -4.97 -28.01 -6.35
C ALA A 24 -3.80 -28.99 -6.08
N LEU A 25 -4.09 -30.19 -5.55
CA LEU A 25 -3.07 -31.22 -5.35
C LEU A 25 -2.65 -31.87 -6.67
N ILE A 26 -3.57 -31.99 -7.63
CA ILE A 26 -3.28 -32.51 -8.97
C ILE A 26 -2.34 -31.55 -9.71
N HIS A 27 -2.64 -30.24 -9.70
CA HIS A 27 -1.78 -29.23 -10.34
C HIS A 27 -0.38 -29.22 -9.72
N LYS A 28 -0.28 -29.26 -8.38
CA LYS A 28 1.01 -29.37 -7.69
C LYS A 28 1.78 -30.62 -8.12
N LYS A 29 1.10 -31.77 -8.20
CA LYS A 29 1.73 -33.04 -8.56
C LYS A 29 2.20 -33.05 -10.03
N ILE A 30 1.46 -32.42 -10.94
CA ILE A 30 1.88 -32.20 -12.34
C ILE A 30 3.18 -31.40 -12.40
N LEU A 31 3.27 -30.28 -11.68
CA LEU A 31 4.46 -29.42 -11.67
C LEU A 31 5.67 -30.12 -11.01
N ASP A 32 5.46 -30.85 -9.93
CA ASP A 32 6.50 -31.63 -9.23
C ASP A 32 7.06 -32.75 -10.13
N THR A 33 6.19 -33.43 -10.89
CA THR A 33 6.59 -34.46 -11.87
C THR A 33 7.31 -33.85 -13.07
N ALA A 34 6.84 -32.73 -13.62
CA ALA A 34 7.51 -32.00 -14.70
C ALA A 34 8.91 -31.53 -14.28
N GLN A 35 9.03 -30.98 -13.07
CA GLN A 35 10.31 -30.56 -12.50
C GLN A 35 11.28 -31.73 -12.27
N SER A 36 10.77 -32.87 -11.80
CA SER A 36 11.59 -34.07 -11.55
C SER A 36 12.04 -34.76 -12.85
N ASN A 37 11.28 -34.60 -13.93
CA ASN A 37 11.53 -35.23 -15.22
C ASN A 37 11.44 -34.20 -16.38
N PRO A 38 12.44 -33.32 -16.53
CA PRO A 38 12.40 -32.17 -17.44
C PRO A 38 12.32 -32.52 -18.94
N THR A 39 12.58 -33.77 -19.30
CA THR A 39 12.51 -34.25 -20.69
C THR A 39 11.31 -35.15 -20.96
N ALA A 40 10.42 -35.36 -19.98
CA ALA A 40 9.26 -36.22 -20.14
C ALA A 40 8.19 -35.54 -21.01
N ALA A 41 7.53 -36.32 -21.87
CA ALA A 41 6.43 -35.79 -22.66
C ALA A 41 5.18 -35.55 -21.80
N THR A 42 4.33 -34.59 -22.17
CA THR A 42 3.07 -34.28 -21.44
C THR A 42 2.17 -35.51 -21.26
N ALA A 43 2.20 -36.45 -22.21
CA ALA A 43 1.49 -37.73 -22.12
C ALA A 43 2.06 -38.70 -21.07
N GLU A 44 3.39 -38.68 -20.85
CA GLU A 44 4.05 -39.48 -19.83
C GLU A 44 3.75 -38.92 -18.44
N ILE A 45 3.80 -37.59 -18.30
CA ILE A 45 3.44 -36.88 -17.05
C ILE A 45 1.98 -37.15 -16.66
N ALA A 46 1.05 -37.12 -17.63
CA ALA A 46 -0.36 -37.43 -17.39
C ALA A 46 -0.60 -38.88 -16.94
N THR A 47 0.25 -39.81 -17.38
CA THR A 47 0.16 -41.23 -16.98
C THR A 47 0.69 -41.45 -15.56
N GLU A 48 1.69 -40.68 -15.15
CA GLU A 48 2.32 -40.78 -13.83
C GLU A 48 1.50 -40.07 -12.73
N VAL A 49 0.76 -39.02 -13.10
CA VAL A 49 -0.14 -38.30 -12.19
C VAL A 49 -1.55 -38.88 -12.27
N SER A 50 -1.89 -39.76 -11.31
CA SER A 50 -3.25 -40.32 -11.16
C SER A 50 -4.32 -39.22 -11.14
N GLY A 51 -5.18 -39.20 -12.18
CA GLY A 51 -6.26 -38.23 -12.35
C GLY A 51 -5.92 -37.01 -13.22
N ALA A 52 -4.75 -36.95 -13.85
CA ALA A 52 -4.42 -35.92 -14.83
C ALA A 52 -4.69 -36.40 -16.26
N SER A 53 -5.27 -35.53 -17.10
CA SER A 53 -5.31 -35.71 -18.55
C SER A 53 -4.18 -34.94 -19.22
N VAL A 54 -3.82 -35.33 -20.44
CA VAL A 54 -2.79 -34.63 -21.23
C VAL A 54 -3.15 -33.14 -21.41
N GLU A 55 -4.41 -32.84 -21.67
CA GLU A 55 -4.92 -31.45 -21.76
C GLU A 55 -4.77 -30.68 -20.44
N LEU A 56 -4.99 -31.34 -19.29
CA LEU A 56 -4.82 -30.71 -17.98
C LEU A 56 -3.33 -30.43 -17.70
N VAL A 57 -2.42 -31.30 -18.13
CA VAL A 57 -0.98 -31.08 -18.03
C VAL A 57 -0.53 -29.90 -18.86
N GLU A 58 -0.94 -29.83 -20.14
CA GLU A 58 -0.67 -28.68 -21.01
C GLU A 58 -1.24 -27.38 -20.45
N GLN A 59 -2.47 -27.41 -19.95
CA GLN A 59 -3.11 -26.25 -19.34
C GLN A 59 -2.36 -25.79 -18.08
N VAL A 60 -1.92 -26.71 -17.22
CA VAL A 60 -1.17 -26.38 -16.00
C VAL A 60 0.22 -25.86 -16.33
N LEU A 61 0.94 -26.44 -17.29
CA LEU A 61 2.24 -25.93 -17.73
C LEU A 61 2.12 -24.57 -18.44
N GLN A 62 1.01 -24.31 -19.14
CA GLN A 62 0.74 -22.99 -19.73
C GLN A 62 0.35 -21.94 -18.68
N GLU A 63 -0.34 -22.34 -17.61
CA GLU A 63 -0.83 -21.45 -16.54
C GLU A 63 0.25 -21.15 -15.48
N TYR A 64 1.12 -22.12 -15.19
CA TYR A 64 2.15 -22.02 -14.15
C TYR A 64 3.59 -22.00 -14.69
N GLY A 65 3.78 -22.20 -16.00
CA GLY A 65 5.09 -22.34 -16.63
C GLY A 65 5.60 -23.78 -16.54
N ASP A 66 6.48 -24.15 -17.48
CA ASP A 66 7.23 -25.41 -17.38
C ASP A 66 8.43 -25.19 -16.45
N PRO A 67 8.45 -25.77 -15.23
CA PRO A 67 9.56 -25.60 -14.29
C PRO A 67 10.88 -26.23 -14.77
N ALA A 68 10.84 -27.04 -15.83
CA ALA A 68 12.01 -27.60 -16.49
C ALA A 68 12.62 -26.68 -17.56
N ALA A 69 11.84 -25.73 -18.07
CA ALA A 69 12.29 -24.75 -19.03
C ALA A 69 12.99 -23.60 -18.29
N GLU A 70 14.28 -23.78 -17.99
CA GLU A 70 15.09 -22.67 -17.49
C GLU A 70 15.23 -21.60 -18.59
N ASP A 71 14.55 -20.47 -18.37
CA ASP A 71 14.84 -19.12 -18.88
C ASP A 71 15.27 -19.01 -20.36
N ASP A 72 14.51 -19.61 -21.28
CA ASP A 72 14.61 -19.28 -22.71
C ASP A 72 13.54 -18.22 -23.05
N GLN A 73 13.80 -16.99 -22.60
CA GLN A 73 13.04 -15.85 -23.12
C GLN A 73 13.41 -15.62 -24.59
N SER A 74 12.41 -15.89 -25.43
CA SER A 74 12.16 -15.32 -26.76
C SER A 74 12.92 -15.95 -27.94
N THR A 75 12.19 -16.75 -28.72
CA THR A 75 12.39 -16.79 -30.17
C THR A 75 11.04 -16.84 -30.94
N GLU A 76 10.74 -15.69 -31.56
CA GLU A 76 10.23 -15.49 -32.94
C GLU A 76 8.82 -16.01 -33.30
N SER A 77 7.86 -15.10 -33.19
CA SER A 77 6.87 -14.92 -34.26
C SER A 77 7.48 -14.01 -35.32
N ASP A 78 7.79 -14.54 -36.51
CA ASP A 78 7.91 -13.69 -37.70
C ASP A 78 7.48 -14.40 -39.00
N GLU A 79 7.17 -13.55 -39.99
CA GLU A 79 6.91 -13.76 -41.42
C GLU A 79 5.44 -13.78 -41.91
N GLN A 80 4.91 -12.60 -42.31
CA GLN A 80 4.93 -12.19 -43.73
C GLN A 80 4.42 -10.76 -44.04
N ASP A 81 5.08 -10.17 -45.05
CA ASP A 81 4.68 -9.10 -45.99
C ASP A 81 4.97 -7.61 -45.69
N ALA A 82 6.23 -7.25 -45.93
CA ALA A 82 6.71 -6.35 -47.01
C ALA A 82 5.74 -5.29 -47.59
N VAL A 83 6.07 -3.99 -47.48
CA VAL A 83 6.86 -3.16 -48.44
C VAL A 83 6.73 -1.66 -48.10
N GLY A 84 7.83 -0.90 -48.23
CA GLY A 84 7.74 0.50 -48.69
C GLY A 84 8.49 1.58 -47.90
N ASP A 85 9.69 1.90 -48.40
CA ASP A 85 10.16 3.27 -48.71
C ASP A 85 11.09 4.04 -47.75
N ALA A 86 12.14 4.59 -48.39
CA ALA A 86 13.03 5.71 -48.01
C ALA A 86 14.28 5.50 -47.11
N THR A 87 15.32 4.96 -47.74
CA THR A 87 16.70 5.50 -47.87
C THR A 87 17.17 6.73 -47.04
N SER A 88 18.29 6.50 -46.34
CA SER A 88 19.51 7.35 -46.13
C SER A 88 19.76 8.12 -44.83
N GLN A 89 20.73 7.56 -44.08
CA GLN A 89 21.67 8.04 -43.04
C GLN A 89 22.54 9.26 -43.48
N PRO A 90 23.29 9.97 -42.58
CA PRO A 90 24.44 9.37 -41.85
C PRO A 90 24.79 9.90 -40.41
N GLU A 91 25.28 8.95 -39.59
CA GLU A 91 26.35 8.95 -38.55
C GLU A 91 26.53 10.10 -37.53
N ASP A 92 26.56 9.73 -36.24
CA ASP A 92 27.70 10.07 -35.39
C ASP A 92 28.00 8.92 -34.41
N ASP A 93 29.28 8.74 -34.22
CA ASP A 93 30.04 7.69 -33.57
C ASP A 93 30.09 8.00 -32.07
N GLU A 94 29.66 7.10 -31.18
CA GLU A 94 30.36 6.91 -29.90
C GLU A 94 30.20 5.46 -29.44
N ALA A 95 31.36 4.83 -29.28
CA ALA A 95 31.54 3.47 -28.85
C ALA A 95 30.99 3.25 -27.42
N GLU A 96 30.02 2.35 -27.30
CA GLU A 96 29.68 1.70 -26.03
C GLU A 96 30.92 0.96 -25.49
N PRO A 97 31.43 1.29 -24.29
CA PRO A 97 32.40 0.45 -23.64
C PRO A 97 31.68 -0.83 -23.20
N ARG A 98 32.09 -1.96 -23.80
CA ARG A 98 31.78 -3.29 -23.28
C ARG A 98 32.48 -3.43 -21.93
N LEU A 99 31.79 -3.05 -20.87
CA LEU A 99 32.13 -3.49 -19.52
C LEU A 99 31.32 -4.76 -19.26
N SER A 100 32.00 -5.88 -19.48
CA SER A 100 31.72 -7.11 -18.75
C SER A 100 31.83 -6.79 -17.25
N ALA A 101 30.70 -6.48 -16.64
CA ALA A 101 30.55 -6.63 -15.20
C ALA A 101 30.24 -8.10 -14.97
N GLU A 102 31.27 -8.87 -14.63
CA GLU A 102 31.08 -10.10 -13.89
C GLU A 102 30.46 -9.68 -12.54
N THR A 103 29.13 -9.69 -12.46
CA THR A 103 28.44 -9.46 -11.20
C THR A 103 28.58 -10.73 -10.38
N ASP A 104 29.59 -10.71 -9.51
CA ASP A 104 29.70 -11.58 -8.33
C ASP A 104 28.33 -11.65 -7.62
N PRO A 105 27.83 -12.84 -7.25
CA PRO A 105 26.60 -12.98 -6.49
C PRO A 105 26.87 -12.53 -5.06
N SER A 106 26.87 -11.21 -4.84
CA SER A 106 26.80 -10.66 -3.50
C SER A 106 25.36 -10.82 -3.02
N GLU A 107 25.15 -11.83 -2.19
CA GLU A 107 24.05 -11.93 -1.25
C GLU A 107 24.08 -10.70 -0.31
N ASP A 108 23.60 -9.56 -0.79
CA ASP A 108 23.27 -8.40 0.03
C ASP A 108 22.01 -7.79 -0.57
N GLY A 109 20.89 -7.93 0.14
CA GLY A 109 19.56 -7.60 -0.34
C GLY A 109 19.50 -6.16 -0.80
N GLU A 110 19.28 -5.95 -2.09
CA GLU A 110 18.90 -4.66 -2.65
C GLU A 110 17.50 -4.32 -2.09
N VAL A 111 17.49 -3.64 -0.95
CA VAL A 111 16.30 -3.08 -0.34
C VAL A 111 15.74 -2.04 -1.30
N VAL A 112 14.69 -2.44 -2.04
CA VAL A 112 13.93 -1.53 -2.89
C VAL A 112 13.41 -0.39 -2.02
N ASP A 113 13.71 0.85 -2.38
CA ASP A 113 13.19 2.02 -1.66
C ASP A 113 11.72 2.27 -2.07
N LEU A 114 10.82 2.43 -1.10
CA LEU A 114 9.43 2.83 -1.33
C LEU A 114 9.33 4.12 -2.15
N SER A 115 10.29 5.03 -2.03
CA SER A 115 10.29 6.31 -2.76
C SER A 115 10.54 6.16 -4.26
N ALA A 116 11.10 5.03 -4.69
CA ALA A 116 11.36 4.71 -6.10
C ALA A 116 10.16 4.04 -6.80
N LEU A 117 9.15 3.62 -6.04
CA LEU A 117 7.96 2.95 -6.56
C LEU A 117 6.87 3.94 -6.97
N ASP A 118 6.10 3.61 -8.01
CA ASP A 118 4.92 4.40 -8.38
C ASP A 118 3.85 4.35 -7.28
N GLU A 119 3.03 5.40 -7.18
CA GLU A 119 2.00 5.52 -6.14
C GLU A 119 1.03 4.34 -6.15
N LYS A 120 0.69 3.81 -7.34
CA LYS A 120 -0.20 2.64 -7.46
C LYS A 120 0.45 1.36 -6.97
N GLN A 121 1.77 1.23 -7.12
CA GLN A 121 2.55 0.09 -6.65
C GLN A 121 2.65 0.13 -5.13
N ARG A 122 2.99 1.30 -4.57
CA ARG A 122 2.97 1.57 -3.12
C ARG A 122 1.61 1.30 -2.50
N GLU A 123 0.53 1.77 -3.13
CA GLU A 123 -0.84 1.53 -2.68
C GLU A 123 -1.16 0.03 -2.61
N THR A 124 -0.74 -0.72 -3.64
CA THR A 124 -0.94 -2.18 -3.70
C THR A 124 -0.11 -2.91 -2.65
N LEU A 125 1.16 -2.53 -2.47
CA LEU A 125 2.01 -3.08 -1.42
C LEU A 125 1.52 -2.74 -0.01
N ARG A 126 0.96 -1.54 0.22
CA ARG A 126 0.33 -1.17 1.50
C ARG A 126 -0.91 -2.02 1.78
N ALA A 127 -1.69 -2.36 0.75
CA ALA A 127 -2.82 -3.28 0.90
C ALA A 127 -2.36 -4.69 1.26
N ILE A 128 -1.28 -5.18 0.63
CA ILE A 128 -0.66 -6.47 0.96
C ILE A 128 -0.06 -6.46 2.37
N HIS A 129 0.57 -5.36 2.80
CA HIS A 129 1.09 -5.21 4.17
C HIS A 129 -0.02 -5.28 5.22
N ARG A 130 -1.16 -4.63 4.96
CA ARG A 130 -2.34 -4.69 5.84
C ARG A 130 -2.97 -6.08 5.90
N GLN A 131 -2.88 -6.86 4.82
CA GLN A 131 -3.46 -8.21 4.73
C GLN A 131 -2.51 -9.16 3.99
N PRO A 132 -1.43 -9.64 4.64
CA PRO A 132 -0.40 -10.43 3.95
C PRO A 132 -0.94 -11.77 3.46
N THR A 133 -1.98 -12.30 4.10
CA THR A 133 -2.63 -13.57 3.72
C THR A 133 -3.71 -13.43 2.66
N ALA A 134 -4.13 -12.20 2.33
CA ALA A 134 -5.17 -11.98 1.33
C ALA A 134 -4.73 -12.48 -0.05
N THR A 135 -5.69 -13.01 -0.79
CA THR A 135 -5.54 -13.38 -2.19
C THR A 135 -5.51 -12.14 -3.07
N GLN A 136 -4.98 -12.28 -4.29
CA GLN A 136 -4.99 -11.20 -5.29
C GLN A 136 -6.40 -10.68 -5.58
N ALA A 137 -7.44 -11.52 -5.46
CA ALA A 137 -8.83 -11.10 -5.65
C ALA A 137 -9.31 -10.20 -4.51
N GLU A 138 -9.02 -10.56 -3.26
CA GLU A 138 -9.39 -9.78 -2.08
C GLU A 138 -8.65 -8.43 -2.04
N ILE A 139 -7.38 -8.40 -2.46
CA ILE A 139 -6.63 -7.16 -2.61
C ILE A 139 -7.22 -6.29 -3.74
N ALA A 140 -7.65 -6.90 -4.84
CA ALA A 140 -8.29 -6.19 -5.95
C ALA A 140 -9.64 -5.56 -5.54
N ASP A 141 -10.46 -6.31 -4.80
CA ASP A 141 -11.72 -5.84 -4.23
C ASP A 141 -11.48 -4.67 -3.25
N THR A 142 -10.43 -4.76 -2.43
CA THR A 142 -10.05 -3.69 -1.49
C THR A 142 -9.65 -2.39 -2.19
N LEU A 143 -9.02 -2.50 -3.36
CA LEU A 143 -8.54 -1.36 -4.15
C LEU A 143 -9.54 -0.91 -5.24
N ASP A 144 -10.71 -1.54 -5.34
CA ASP A 144 -11.72 -1.32 -6.39
C ASP A 144 -11.12 -1.40 -7.81
N VAL A 145 -10.26 -2.39 -8.05
CA VAL A 145 -9.62 -2.64 -9.35
C VAL A 145 -9.88 -4.07 -9.83
N SER A 146 -9.65 -4.32 -11.12
CA SER A 146 -9.68 -5.69 -11.64
C SER A 146 -8.54 -6.53 -11.06
N ARG A 147 -8.81 -7.79 -10.73
CA ARG A 147 -7.83 -8.79 -10.27
C ARG A 147 -6.57 -8.86 -11.14
N ALA A 148 -6.69 -8.66 -12.45
CA ALA A 148 -5.55 -8.68 -13.38
C ALA A 148 -4.59 -7.47 -13.21
N THR A 149 -5.07 -6.39 -12.58
CA THR A 149 -4.28 -5.16 -12.34
C THR A 149 -3.25 -5.37 -11.23
N ILE A 150 -3.58 -6.21 -10.25
CA ILE A 150 -2.74 -6.47 -9.08
C ILE A 150 -1.37 -7.06 -9.47
N PRO A 151 -1.28 -8.19 -10.21
CA PRO A 151 0.01 -8.75 -10.63
C PRO A 151 0.78 -7.79 -11.53
N LYS A 152 0.11 -7.03 -12.41
CA LYS A 152 0.79 -6.03 -13.26
C LYS A 152 1.46 -4.92 -12.43
N ARG A 153 0.87 -4.52 -11.30
CA ARG A 153 1.46 -3.49 -10.44
C ARG A 153 2.66 -4.01 -9.65
N VAL A 154 2.62 -5.26 -9.20
CA VAL A 154 3.63 -5.78 -8.26
C VAL A 154 4.71 -6.65 -8.90
N ASN A 155 4.45 -7.30 -10.03
CA ASN A 155 5.45 -8.15 -10.69
C ASN A 155 6.57 -7.32 -11.36
N ASP A 156 6.29 -6.07 -11.69
CA ASP A 156 7.29 -5.14 -12.22
C ASP A 156 8.23 -4.62 -11.12
N ILE A 157 8.02 -5.02 -9.85
CA ILE A 157 8.83 -4.59 -8.71
C ILE A 157 10.01 -5.57 -8.54
N PRO A 158 11.27 -5.10 -8.61
CA PRO A 158 12.44 -5.94 -8.40
C PRO A 158 12.37 -6.70 -7.07
N GLY A 159 12.64 -8.00 -7.09
CA GLY A 159 12.68 -8.85 -5.89
C GLY A 159 11.31 -9.12 -5.25
N PHE A 160 10.20 -8.65 -5.83
CA PHE A 160 8.87 -8.98 -5.35
C PHE A 160 8.44 -10.38 -5.83
N ASP A 161 8.02 -11.22 -4.91
CA ASP A 161 7.48 -12.55 -5.18
C ASP A 161 6.21 -12.79 -4.37
N TRP A 162 5.20 -13.45 -4.96
CA TRP A 162 3.89 -13.66 -4.31
C TRP A 162 3.93 -14.62 -3.12
N PRO A 163 4.57 -15.80 -3.22
CA PRO A 163 4.88 -16.65 -2.07
C PRO A 163 5.63 -15.93 -0.95
N SER A 164 6.60 -15.09 -1.31
CA SER A 164 7.48 -14.39 -0.35
C SER A 164 7.01 -12.97 0.00
N ARG A 165 5.80 -12.58 -0.42
CA ARG A 165 5.31 -11.20 -0.33
C ARG A 165 5.28 -10.63 1.07
N GLN A 166 5.02 -11.47 2.07
CA GLN A 166 4.95 -11.03 3.47
C GLN A 166 6.33 -10.57 3.94
N ALA A 167 7.36 -11.39 3.73
CA ALA A 167 8.73 -11.04 4.11
C ALA A 167 9.19 -9.78 3.34
N PHE A 168 8.83 -9.67 2.06
CA PHE A 168 9.14 -8.49 1.25
C PHE A 168 8.50 -7.22 1.79
N VAL A 169 7.18 -7.20 2.03
CA VAL A 169 6.50 -6.00 2.53
C VAL A 169 6.88 -5.67 3.97
N GLU A 170 7.13 -6.68 4.82
CA GLU A 170 7.58 -6.48 6.20
C GLU A 170 8.93 -5.76 6.22
N THR A 171 9.94 -6.25 5.49
CA THR A 171 11.26 -5.59 5.40
C THR A 171 11.15 -4.18 4.79
N LEU A 172 10.30 -4.01 3.78
CA LEU A 172 10.10 -2.76 3.06
C LEU A 172 9.44 -1.68 3.94
N PHE A 173 8.43 -2.03 4.74
CA PHE A 173 7.70 -1.10 5.60
C PHE A 173 8.28 -0.99 7.02
N GLU A 174 9.10 -1.95 7.49
CA GLU A 174 9.92 -1.79 8.70
C GLU A 174 11.06 -0.79 8.50
N THR A 175 11.54 -0.65 7.26
CA THR A 175 12.59 0.31 6.90
C THR A 175 12.02 1.73 6.67
N ASP A 176 10.70 1.86 6.48
CA ASP A 176 10.03 3.15 6.35
C ASP A 176 9.67 3.69 7.73
N PRO A 177 10.25 4.82 8.18
CA PRO A 177 9.88 5.47 9.45
C PRO A 177 8.46 6.08 9.44
N GLY A 178 7.63 5.69 8.47
CA GLY A 178 6.23 6.08 8.26
C GLY A 178 5.28 4.88 8.23
N SER A 179 5.67 3.75 8.84
CA SER A 179 4.78 2.59 9.01
C SER A 179 3.47 3.00 9.68
N ASP A 180 2.35 2.37 9.28
CA ASP A 180 1.02 2.66 9.84
C ASP A 180 1.01 2.51 11.38
N ASP A 181 1.84 1.63 11.94
CA ASP A 181 2.02 1.45 13.39
C ASP A 181 2.68 2.68 14.05
N ASP A 182 3.71 3.25 13.42
CA ASP A 182 4.33 4.51 13.88
C ASP A 182 3.37 5.70 13.68
N LEU A 183 2.59 5.72 12.59
CA LEU A 183 1.59 6.75 12.37
C LEU A 183 0.50 6.73 13.45
N THR A 184 0.02 5.54 13.83
CA THR A 184 -0.96 5.39 14.92
C THR A 184 -0.38 5.75 16.28
N ALA A 185 0.87 5.40 16.57
CA ALA A 185 1.55 5.82 17.78
C ALA A 185 1.77 7.34 17.84
N ILE A 186 2.09 7.95 16.70
CA ILE A 186 2.20 9.41 16.55
C ILE A 186 0.83 10.07 16.74
N GLU A 187 -0.25 9.51 16.17
CA GLU A 187 -1.61 10.02 16.34
C GLU A 187 -2.08 9.93 17.81
N GLU A 188 -1.77 8.83 18.50
CA GLU A 188 -2.05 8.67 19.93
C GLU A 188 -1.25 9.69 20.76
N SER A 189 0.04 9.86 20.46
CA SER A 189 0.90 10.86 21.12
C SER A 189 0.45 12.30 20.87
N LEU A 190 0.00 12.61 19.65
CA LEU A 190 -0.58 13.92 19.32
C LEU A 190 -1.90 14.14 20.06
N THR A 191 -2.72 13.11 20.19
CA THR A 191 -3.99 13.18 20.92
C THR A 191 -3.74 13.41 22.40
N GLU A 192 -2.80 12.68 23.01
CA GLU A 192 -2.37 12.90 24.40
C GLU A 192 -1.80 14.33 24.59
N SER A 193 -0.99 14.80 23.65
CA SER A 193 -0.46 16.17 23.68
C SER A 193 -1.57 17.23 23.55
N LEU A 194 -2.61 16.98 22.74
CA LEU A 194 -3.76 17.88 22.61
C LEU A 194 -4.59 17.91 23.90
N GLU A 195 -4.79 16.76 24.54
CA GLU A 195 -5.46 16.68 25.85
C GLU A 195 -4.66 17.43 26.93
N GLU A 196 -3.33 17.26 26.95
CA GLU A 196 -2.46 17.99 27.86
C GLU A 196 -2.51 19.51 27.62
N VAL A 197 -2.42 19.94 26.36
CA VAL A 197 -2.52 21.36 26.00
C VAL A 197 -3.87 21.93 26.40
N THR A 198 -4.97 21.19 26.20
CA THR A 198 -6.31 21.61 26.60
C THR A 198 -6.41 21.76 28.12
N ALA A 199 -5.93 20.78 28.89
CA ALA A 199 -5.90 20.85 30.36
C ALA A 199 -5.01 22.00 30.86
N ARG A 200 -3.93 22.30 30.13
CA ARG A 200 -3.04 23.42 30.44
C ARG A 200 -3.73 24.76 30.19
N ILE A 201 -4.49 24.90 29.10
CA ILE A 201 -5.30 26.08 28.81
C ILE A 201 -6.32 26.30 29.92
N GLU A 202 -7.10 25.29 30.31
CA GLU A 202 -8.08 25.43 31.40
C GLU A 202 -7.44 25.85 32.73
N THR A 203 -6.26 25.32 33.02
CA THR A 203 -5.50 25.70 34.22
C THR A 203 -5.04 27.15 34.14
N ILE A 204 -4.52 27.58 32.99
CA ILE A 204 -4.09 28.96 32.75
C ILE A 204 -5.30 29.91 32.80
N GLU A 205 -6.43 29.56 32.21
CA GLU A 205 -7.66 30.35 32.28
C GLU A 205 -8.14 30.51 33.72
N ARG A 206 -8.12 29.44 34.52
CA ARG A 206 -8.45 29.51 35.95
C ARG A 206 -7.45 30.39 36.70
N GLN A 207 -6.16 30.25 36.44
CA GLN A 207 -5.13 31.11 37.03
C GLN A 207 -5.36 32.57 36.64
N LEU A 208 -5.68 32.86 35.39
CA LEU A 208 -6.04 34.20 34.93
C LEU A 208 -7.34 34.68 35.57
N GLN A 209 -8.36 33.88 35.79
CA GLN A 209 -9.57 34.31 36.52
C GLN A 209 -9.30 34.56 38.01
N THR A 210 -8.34 33.85 38.60
CA THR A 210 -7.93 34.10 39.99
C THR A 210 -6.98 35.29 40.14
N THR A 211 -6.19 35.59 39.11
CA THR A 211 -5.17 36.66 39.11
C THR A 211 -5.69 37.95 38.47
N THR A 212 -6.67 37.84 37.57
CA THR A 212 -7.47 38.92 37.01
C THR A 212 -8.70 38.99 37.90
N PRO A 213 -8.73 39.85 38.94
CA PRO A 213 -10.02 40.21 39.52
C PRO A 213 -10.90 40.66 38.36
N ALA A 214 -12.06 40.02 38.22
CA ALA A 214 -13.06 40.28 37.20
C ALA A 214 -13.07 41.78 36.85
N THR A 215 -12.65 42.10 35.62
CA THR A 215 -12.90 43.37 34.92
C THR A 215 -13.36 44.50 35.82
N ASN A 216 -12.42 45.18 36.50
CA ASN A 216 -12.62 46.48 37.14
C ASN A 216 -14.06 46.80 37.59
N ASP A 217 -14.69 45.92 38.36
CA ASP A 217 -15.80 46.34 39.21
C ASP A 217 -15.19 46.94 40.47
N VAL A 218 -14.29 47.91 40.26
CA VAL A 218 -13.95 48.88 41.28
C VAL A 218 -15.22 49.69 41.39
N HIS A 219 -16.15 49.25 42.26
CA HIS A 219 -17.16 50.12 42.83
C HIS A 219 -16.42 51.21 43.59
N VAL A 220 -15.86 52.18 42.86
CA VAL A 220 -15.35 53.41 43.41
C VAL A 220 -16.55 54.09 44.03
N GLU A 221 -16.53 54.31 45.34
CA GLU A 221 -17.60 55.05 46.00
C GLU A 221 -17.87 56.35 45.22
N PRO A 222 -19.14 56.71 44.96
CA PRO A 222 -19.48 57.82 44.08
C PRO A 222 -18.87 59.15 44.52
N GLU A 223 -18.63 59.32 45.83
CA GLU A 223 -17.92 60.48 46.36
C GLU A 223 -16.42 60.50 46.01
N LEU A 224 -15.76 59.34 46.02
CA LEU A 224 -14.35 59.23 45.65
C LEU A 224 -14.19 59.44 44.15
N LEU A 225 -15.10 58.89 43.35
CA LEU A 225 -15.13 59.11 41.90
C LEU A 225 -15.32 60.60 41.59
N HIS A 226 -16.27 61.26 42.25
CA HIS A 226 -16.49 62.70 42.10
C HIS A 226 -15.24 63.52 42.44
N LYS A 227 -14.53 63.19 43.53
CA LYS A 227 -13.29 63.88 43.93
C LYS A 227 -12.16 63.68 42.92
N VAL A 228 -12.01 62.45 42.39
CA VAL A 228 -10.98 62.15 41.39
C VAL A 228 -11.28 62.88 40.07
N VAL A 229 -12.53 62.83 39.60
CA VAL A 229 -12.95 63.57 38.39
C VAL A 229 -12.75 65.07 38.57
N HIS A 230 -13.14 65.63 39.71
CA HIS A 230 -12.95 67.05 39.99
C HIS A 230 -11.46 67.42 40.02
N ALA A 231 -10.61 66.61 40.65
CA ALA A 231 -9.17 66.82 40.67
C ALA A 231 -8.52 66.72 39.28
N CYS A 232 -9.01 65.81 38.42
CA CYS A 232 -8.54 65.69 37.05
C CYS A 232 -8.97 66.88 36.17
N MET A 233 -10.17 67.41 36.37
CA MET A 233 -10.70 68.58 35.64
C MET A 233 -10.06 69.90 36.08
N ASP A 234 -9.50 69.96 37.29
CA ASP A 234 -8.79 71.13 37.81
C ASP A 234 -7.27 71.05 37.60
N ALA A 235 -6.75 69.94 37.06
CA ALA A 235 -5.32 69.73 36.90
C ALA A 235 -4.77 70.40 35.64
N GLU A 236 -3.89 71.39 35.82
CA GLU A 236 -3.26 72.16 34.72
C GLU A 236 -2.39 71.32 33.76
N TYR A 237 -2.05 70.09 34.14
CA TYR A 237 -1.25 69.16 33.34
C TYR A 237 -2.09 68.13 32.58
N VAL A 238 -3.41 68.14 32.74
CA VAL A 238 -4.33 67.31 31.97
C VAL A 238 -4.85 68.14 30.81
N SER A 239 -4.66 67.64 29.60
CA SER A 239 -5.19 68.29 28.41
C SER A 239 -6.68 68.01 28.23
N ARG A 240 -7.37 68.89 27.50
CA ARG A 240 -8.79 68.72 27.18
C ARG A 240 -9.11 67.38 26.50
N ASP A 241 -8.20 66.87 25.67
CA ASP A 241 -8.40 65.59 24.99
C ASP A 241 -8.31 64.40 25.97
N GLU A 242 -7.42 64.49 26.96
CA GLU A 242 -7.30 63.52 28.04
C GLU A 242 -8.52 63.57 28.98
N GLU A 243 -9.02 64.76 29.31
CA GLU A 243 -10.29 64.94 30.05
C GLU A 243 -11.46 64.26 29.34
N LEU A 244 -11.58 64.45 28.03
CA LEU A 244 -12.65 63.82 27.22
C LEU A 244 -12.50 62.29 27.16
N GLN A 245 -11.27 61.79 27.11
CA GLN A 245 -11.00 60.35 27.13
C GLN A 245 -11.38 59.73 28.48
N LEU A 246 -11.06 60.39 29.61
CA LEU A 246 -11.45 59.96 30.94
C LEU A 246 -12.98 59.93 31.11
N LEU A 247 -13.68 60.94 30.60
CA LEU A 247 -15.14 60.99 30.66
C LEU A 247 -15.80 59.86 29.85
N ARG A 248 -15.27 59.52 28.67
CA ARG A 248 -15.78 58.39 27.86
C ARG A 248 -15.54 57.04 28.52
N GLN A 249 -14.46 56.91 29.30
CA GLN A 249 -14.17 55.68 30.01
C GLN A 249 -15.06 55.49 31.25
N LEU A 250 -15.54 56.59 31.84
CA LEU A 250 -16.36 56.61 33.05
C LEU A 250 -17.87 56.58 32.79
N LEU A 251 -18.31 57.13 31.66
CA LEU A 251 -19.70 57.04 31.21
C LEU A 251 -19.82 55.78 30.34
N PRO A 252 -20.48 54.70 30.82
CA PRO A 252 -20.81 53.60 29.92
C PRO A 252 -21.63 54.16 28.76
N ASP A 253 -21.35 53.72 27.53
CA ASP A 253 -22.10 54.11 26.34
C ASP A 253 -23.59 53.83 26.60
N THR A 254 -24.34 54.88 26.92
CA THR A 254 -25.80 54.84 27.05
C THR A 254 -26.39 54.92 25.66
N THR A 255 -26.00 53.97 24.81
CA THR A 255 -26.54 53.78 23.46
C THR A 255 -27.25 52.43 23.42
N ASP A 256 -28.25 52.28 24.28
CA ASP A 256 -29.28 51.26 24.16
C ASP A 256 -30.64 52.00 24.13
N GLU A 257 -31.11 52.28 22.92
CA GLU A 257 -32.54 52.46 22.59
C GLU A 257 -32.87 51.60 21.37
#